data_AF-A0A060C924-F1
#
_entry.id   AF-A0A060C924-F1
#
_cell.length_a   1.000
_cell.length_b   1.000
_cell.length_c   1.000
_cell.angle_alpha   90.00
_cell.angle_beta   90.00
_cell.angle_gamma   90.00
#
_symmetry.space_group_name_H-M   'P 1'
#
loop_
_entity.id
_entity.type
_entity.pdbx_description
1 polymer ?
#
loop_
_entity_poly.entity_id
_entity_poly.type
_entity_poly.pdbx_seq_one_letter_code
_entity_poly.pdbx_strand_id
1 'polypeptide(L)' 'MLTAQTPVYLDDTQPVEARVKDALSRMTLEEKVALCHAQSKFTSPGVPRLGIPEIHMSDGP' A
#
# COMPACT_ATOMS: atom_id res chain seq x y z
N MET A 1 5.19 -22.15 -19.25
CA MET A 1 5.59 -21.02 -18.37
C MET A 1 4.50 -20.88 -17.33
N LEU A 2 4.78 -21.11 -16.04
CA LEU A 2 3.83 -20.74 -14.98
C LEU A 2 3.88 -19.21 -14.86
N THR A 3 2.81 -18.53 -15.26
CA THR A 3 2.64 -17.10 -14.95
C THR A 3 2.48 -16.96 -13.44
N ALA A 4 3.27 -16.10 -12.79
CA ALA A 4 3.05 -15.78 -11.40
C ALA A 4 1.62 -15.24 -11.23
N GLN A 5 0.85 -15.82 -10.31
CA GLN A 5 -0.51 -15.38 -10.02
C GLN A 5 -0.47 -13.92 -9.57
N THR A 6 -1.29 -13.06 -10.19
CA THR A 6 -1.45 -11.66 -9.76
C THR A 6 -1.84 -11.64 -8.28
N PRO A 7 -1.10 -10.92 -7.42
CA PRO A 7 -1.48 -10.71 -6.03
C PRO A 7 -2.89 -10.11 -5.91
N VAL A 8 -3.66 -10.56 -4.92
CA VAL A 8 -5.05 -10.10 -4.71
C VAL A 8 -5.11 -8.58 -4.56
N TYR A 9 -4.14 -7.94 -3.90
CA TYR A 9 -4.15 -6.47 -3.76
C TYR A 9 -4.05 -5.70 -5.09
N LEU A 10 -3.51 -6.33 -6.14
CA LEU A 10 -3.40 -5.78 -7.50
C LEU A 10 -4.57 -6.17 -8.41
N ASP A 11 -5.49 -7.02 -7.95
CA ASP A 11 -6.68 -7.43 -8.69
C ASP A 11 -7.84 -6.48 -8.36
N ASP A 12 -8.26 -5.68 -9.34
CA ASP A 12 -9.34 -4.70 -9.18
C ASP A 12 -10.75 -5.31 -9.20
N THR A 13 -10.88 -6.59 -9.57
CA THR A 13 -12.15 -7.32 -9.55
C THR A 13 -12.53 -7.84 -8.16
N GLN A 14 -11.57 -7.82 -7.22
CA GLN A 14 -11.74 -8.31 -5.85
C GLN A 14 -12.29 -7.22 -4.91
N PRO A 15 -13.04 -7.61 -3.84
CA PRO A 15 -13.51 -6.67 -2.83
C PRO A 15 -12.35 -5.89 -2.18
N VAL A 16 -12.59 -4.60 -1.89
CA VAL A 16 -11.53 -3.70 -1.37
C VAL A 16 -10.93 -4.23 -0.07
N GLU A 17 -11.73 -4.81 0.82
CA GLU A 17 -11.26 -5.37 2.09
C GLU A 17 -10.33 -6.56 1.88
N ALA A 18 -10.59 -7.39 0.87
CA ALA A 18 -9.73 -8.51 0.51
C ALA A 18 -8.38 -8.00 -0.02
N ARG A 19 -8.40 -6.95 -0.85
CA ARG A 19 -7.21 -6.30 -1.41
C ARG A 19 -6.36 -5.66 -0.30
N VAL A 20 -7.00 -4.95 0.62
CA VAL A 20 -6.34 -4.34 1.79
C VAL A 20 -5.70 -5.40 2.69
N LYS A 21 -6.43 -6.48 3.01
CA LYS A 21 -5.92 -7.57 3.85
C LYS A 21 -4.71 -8.25 3.22
N ASP A 22 -4.75 -8.52 1.92
CA ASP A 22 -3.61 -9.10 1.19
C ASP A 22 -2.40 -8.15 1.20
N ALA A 23 -2.59 -6.86 0.92
CA ALA A 23 -1.51 -5.86 0.98
C ALA A 23 -0.86 -5.80 2.37
N LEU A 24 -1.65 -5.69 3.44
CA LEU A 24 -1.17 -5.66 4.82
C LEU A 24 -0.46 -6.95 5.23
N SER A 25 -0.87 -8.10 4.71
CA SER A 25 -0.19 -9.38 5.00
C SER A 25 1.20 -9.49 4.38
N ARG A 26 1.45 -8.75 3.30
CA ARG A 26 2.72 -8.74 2.56
C ARG A 26 3.73 -7.73 3.10
N MET A 27 3.29 -6.78 3.91
CA MET A 27 4.15 -5.75 4.51
C MET A 27 4.95 -6.29 5.69
N THR A 28 6.18 -5.80 5.85
CA THR A 28 6.94 -5.97 7.10
C THR A 28 6.32 -5.12 8.22
N LEU A 29 6.79 -5.32 9.46
CA LEU A 29 6.35 -4.49 10.57
C LEU A 29 6.78 -3.03 10.38
N GLU A 30 7.99 -2.81 9.88
CA GLU A 30 8.56 -1.49 9.60
C GLU A 30 7.76 -0.77 8.52
N GLU A 31 7.39 -1.47 7.43
CA GLU A 31 6.53 -0.92 6.38
C GLU A 31 5.14 -0.52 6.92
N LYS A 32 4.57 -1.29 7.85
CA LYS A 32 3.30 -0.93 8.52
C LYS A 32 3.44 0.28 9.41
N VAL A 33 4.50 0.35 10.22
CA VAL A 33 4.76 1.48 11.12
C VAL A 33 4.99 2.76 10.31
N ALA A 34 5.72 2.67 9.20
CA ALA A 34 5.99 3.78 8.31
C ALA A 34 4.69 4.43 7.81
N LEU A 35 3.71 3.63 7.39
CA LEU A 35 2.40 4.12 6.92
C LEU A 35 1.55 4.82 8.00
N CYS A 36 1.92 4.69 9.28
CA CYS A 36 1.21 5.31 10.39
C CYS A 36 1.76 6.68 10.81
N HIS A 37 2.77 7.21 10.13
CA HIS A 37 3.33 8.54 10.42
C HIS A 37 3.71 9.30 9.16
N ALA A 38 3.86 10.63 9.29
CA ALA A 38 4.38 11.47 8.22
C ALA A 38 5.90 11.25 8.04
N GLN A 39 6.38 11.46 6.81
CA GLN A 39 7.81 11.44 6.48
C GLN A 39 8.37 12.81 6.04
N SER A 40 7.50 13.73 5.61
CA SER A 40 7.84 15.08 5.19
C SER A 40 6.59 15.97 5.26
N LYS A 41 6.70 17.22 4.78
CA LYS A 41 5.56 18.15 4.68
C LYS A 41 4.44 17.50 3.86
N PHE A 42 3.34 17.20 4.54
CA PHE A 42 2.13 16.65 3.94
C PHE A 42 2.31 15.32 3.20
N THR A 43 3.32 14.51 3.53
CA THR A 43 3.51 13.20 2.89
C THR A 43 3.61 12.08 3.91
N SER A 44 2.98 10.94 3.63
CA SER A 44 3.30 9.66 4.27
C SER A 44 4.09 8.77 3.30
N PRO A 45 4.92 7.85 3.80
CA PRO A 45 5.59 6.87 2.96
C PRO A 45 4.59 6.02 2.19
N GLY A 46 5.08 5.43 1.10
CA GLY A 46 4.45 4.29 0.46
C GLY A 46 5.15 2.99 0.86
N VAL A 47 4.93 1.95 0.07
CA VAL A 47 5.71 0.70 0.14
C VAL A 47 6.22 0.39 -1.27
N PRO A 48 7.39 0.95 -1.69
CA PRO A 48 7.88 0.85 -3.07
C PRO A 48 8.05 -0.58 -3.58
N ARG A 49 8.46 -1.51 -2.70
CA ARG A 49 8.58 -2.94 -3.02
C ARG A 49 7.25 -3.57 -3.44
N LEU A 50 6.14 -3.05 -2.92
CA LEU A 50 4.78 -3.48 -3.24
C LEU A 50 4.10 -2.56 -4.26
N GLY A 51 4.83 -1.61 -4.85
CA GLY A 51 4.25 -0.65 -5.80
C GLY A 51 3.25 0.34 -5.19
N ILE A 52 3.23 0.48 -3.86
CA ILE A 52 2.36 1.46 -3.17
C ILE A 52 3.12 2.79 -3.14
N PRO A 53 2.60 3.86 -3.76
CA PRO A 53 3.28 5.15 -3.81
C PRO A 53 3.19 5.88 -2.46
N GLU A 54 4.01 6.90 -2.30
CA GLU A 54 3.80 7.88 -1.23
C GLU A 54 2.45 8.58 -1.40
N ILE A 55 1.84 8.97 -0.28
CA ILE A 55 0.58 9.70 -0.29
C ILE A 55 0.88 11.16 0.01
N HIS A 56 0.44 12.05 -0.87
CA HIS A 56 0.48 13.49 -0.68
C HIS A 56 -0.86 13.97 -0.17
N MET A 57 -0.84 14.64 0.96
CA MET A 57 -1.97 15.34 1.51
C MET A 57 -1.95 16.75 0.95
N SER A 58 -3.11 17.26 0.58
CA SER A 58 -3.31 18.68 0.33
C SER A 58 -4.23 19.17 1.42
N ASP A 59 -3.96 20.36 1.94
CA ASP A 59 -5.00 21.10 2.63
C ASP A 59 -6.19 21.26 1.68
N GLY A 60 -7.40 21.07 2.20
CA GLY A 60 -8.64 21.51 1.57
C GLY A 60 -8.96 22.95 2.00
N PRO A 61 -10.22 23.39 1.87
CA PRO A 61 -10.75 24.43 2.75
C PRO A 61 -10.93 23.90 4.20
#